data_AF-F0P2S0-F1
#
_entry.id   AF-F0P2S0-F1
#
_cell.length_a   1.000
_cell.length_b   1.000
_cell.length_c   1.000
_cell.angle_alpha   90.00
_cell.angle_beta   90.00
_cell.angle_gamma   90.00
#
_symmetry.space_group_name_H-M   'P 1'
#
loop_
_entity.id
_entity.type
_entity.pdbx_description
1 polymer ?
#
loop_
_entity_poly.entity_id
_entity_poly.type
_entity_poly.pdbx_seq_one_letter_code
_entity_poly.pdbx_strand_id
1 'polypeptide(L)'
;MSYINYKSEENSIYICKGHSKLFDSLKSESQNENFETLTNNGYFSGIKINNFLSERELDGIKCEEEFKTLLEKNNVPFLYIGQGPYGIERSGVLIEQTKSKRADFILNLPDLGTLLIDVKCKTRFGFKSNDKKYFYLFVSELEALYNLQKLILMPVWVAFYDREWIHNGKNNPFYFLPISVLYKFWKKMYDCFDNETQFNEISVIRIPYELLNKVEDDKIFFKVGYSNIDEELLRTFAIKNIGFNRKLKDRIKQTIRENDCYKSNLTHLLLKDSEDFFIRSEVNLAIENLIAKNIIDYQPRKKLSLVGE
;
A
#
# COMPACT_ATOMS: atom_id res chain seq x y z
N MET A 1 15.54 -31.62 1.94
CA MET A 1 15.60 -30.15 1.82
C MET A 1 14.93 -29.78 0.50
N SER A 2 13.90 -28.93 0.57
CA SER A 2 13.18 -28.44 -0.61
C SER A 2 13.64 -27.04 -0.92
N TYR A 3 13.77 -26.71 -2.21
CA TYR A 3 14.19 -25.40 -2.67
C TYR A 3 12.99 -24.70 -3.28
N ILE A 4 12.73 -23.50 -2.80
CA ILE A 4 11.67 -22.61 -3.29
C ILE A 4 12.35 -21.50 -4.07
N ASN A 5 12.00 -21.36 -5.34
CA ASN A 5 12.53 -20.30 -6.20
C ASN A 5 11.38 -19.56 -6.89
N TYR A 6 11.35 -18.24 -6.78
CA TYR A 6 10.38 -17.41 -7.49
C TYR A 6 11.01 -16.86 -8.78
N LYS A 7 10.39 -17.12 -9.92
CA LYS A 7 10.75 -16.50 -11.20
C LYS A 7 9.78 -15.36 -11.49
N SER A 8 10.25 -14.13 -11.35
CA SER A 8 9.46 -12.91 -11.55
C SER A 8 8.93 -12.76 -12.97
N GLU A 9 9.76 -13.06 -13.98
CA GLU A 9 9.40 -12.98 -15.41
C GLU A 9 8.23 -13.90 -15.78
N GLU A 10 8.18 -15.09 -15.15
CA GLU A 10 7.13 -16.10 -15.38
C GLU A 10 5.97 -15.97 -14.38
N ASN A 11 6.05 -15.04 -13.43
CA ASN A 11 5.17 -14.95 -12.25
C ASN A 11 4.90 -16.34 -11.61
N SER A 12 5.96 -17.12 -11.38
CA SER A 12 5.83 -18.52 -11.00
C SER A 12 6.75 -18.91 -9.85
N ILE A 13 6.27 -19.77 -8.95
CA ILE A 13 7.08 -20.37 -7.88
C ILE A 13 7.41 -21.82 -8.19
N TYR A 14 8.68 -22.17 -8.08
CA TYR A 14 9.18 -23.54 -8.20
C TYR A 14 9.46 -24.10 -6.82
N ILE A 15 8.90 -25.27 -6.52
CA ILE A 15 9.14 -26.02 -5.29
C ILE A 15 9.71 -27.37 -5.68
N CYS A 16 11.02 -27.57 -5.51
CA CYS A 16 11.72 -28.77 -5.96
C CYS A 16 12.46 -29.49 -4.83
N LYS A 17 12.57 -30.81 -4.95
CA LYS A 17 13.41 -31.66 -4.10
C LYS A 17 14.86 -31.62 -4.61
N GLY A 18 15.82 -31.53 -3.70
CA GLY A 18 17.25 -31.53 -4.09
C GLY A 18 17.74 -30.13 -4.49
N HIS A 19 18.86 -30.01 -5.20
CA HIS A 19 19.57 -28.73 -5.38
C HIS A 19 18.92 -27.78 -6.40
N SER A 20 19.00 -26.47 -6.16
CA SER A 20 18.56 -25.41 -7.10
C SER A 20 19.10 -25.53 -8.54
N LYS A 21 20.27 -26.14 -8.75
CA LYS A 21 20.84 -26.34 -10.10
C LYS A 21 20.03 -27.31 -10.97
N LEU A 22 19.10 -28.05 -10.37
CA LEU A 22 18.24 -28.97 -11.10
C LEU A 22 17.15 -28.26 -11.89
N PHE A 23 16.79 -27.00 -11.58
CA PHE A 23 15.65 -26.31 -12.19
C PHE A 23 15.71 -26.29 -13.72
N ASP A 24 16.89 -26.08 -14.31
CA ASP A 24 17.06 -25.98 -15.77
C ASP A 24 16.94 -27.34 -16.49
N SER A 25 17.03 -28.44 -15.74
CA SER A 25 16.97 -29.82 -16.27
C SER A 25 15.60 -30.48 -16.10
N LEU A 26 14.67 -29.82 -15.41
CA LEU A 26 13.34 -30.37 -15.12
C LEU A 26 12.44 -30.30 -16.36
N LYS A 27 11.69 -31.38 -16.60
CA LYS A 27 10.70 -31.45 -17.67
C LYS A 27 9.30 -31.35 -17.09
N SER A 28 8.44 -30.58 -17.74
CA SER A 28 7.02 -30.53 -17.42
C SER A 28 6.37 -31.84 -17.88
N GLU A 29 5.71 -32.55 -16.97
CA GLU A 29 5.07 -33.85 -17.26
C GLU A 29 3.54 -33.72 -17.31
N SER A 30 2.95 -32.92 -16.42
CA SER A 30 1.54 -32.58 -16.49
C SER A 30 1.33 -31.12 -16.12
N GLN A 31 0.41 -30.47 -16.85
CA GLN A 31 0.11 -29.04 -16.73
C GLN A 31 -1.39 -28.84 -16.53
N ASN A 32 -1.75 -27.98 -15.59
CA ASN A 32 -3.03 -27.30 -15.56
C ASN A 32 -2.82 -25.79 -15.42
N GLU A 33 -3.90 -25.01 -15.38
CA GLU A 33 -3.81 -23.54 -15.31
C GLU A 33 -3.07 -23.04 -14.05
N ASN A 34 -3.12 -23.80 -12.95
CA ASN A 34 -2.62 -23.35 -11.65
C ASN A 34 -1.23 -23.89 -11.33
N PHE A 35 -0.85 -25.06 -11.84
CA PHE A 35 0.44 -25.67 -11.59
C PHE A 35 0.90 -26.62 -12.69
N GLU A 36 2.21 -26.84 -12.73
CA GLU A 36 2.88 -27.86 -13.52
C GLU A 36 3.63 -28.83 -12.60
N THR A 37 3.58 -30.12 -12.91
CA THR A 37 4.43 -31.12 -12.26
C THR A 37 5.75 -31.25 -13.02
N LEU A 38 6.84 -31.25 -12.26
CA LEU A 38 8.20 -31.25 -12.79
C LEU A 38 8.86 -32.60 -12.49
N THR A 39 9.39 -33.25 -13.52
CA THR A 39 10.13 -34.51 -13.39
C THR A 39 11.61 -34.36 -13.75
N ASN A 40 12.42 -35.22 -13.15
CA ASN A 40 13.81 -35.46 -13.52
C ASN A 40 13.98 -36.96 -13.73
N ASN A 41 14.46 -37.38 -14.91
CA ASN A 41 14.63 -38.79 -15.26
C ASN A 41 13.36 -39.65 -15.03
N GLY A 42 12.17 -39.08 -15.27
CA GLY A 42 10.88 -39.77 -15.08
C GLY A 42 10.38 -39.85 -13.64
N TYR A 43 11.07 -39.23 -12.68
CA TYR A 43 10.64 -39.17 -11.28
C TYR A 43 10.17 -37.77 -10.90
N PHE A 44 9.07 -37.71 -10.14
CA PHE A 44 8.56 -36.47 -9.56
C PHE A 44 9.65 -35.75 -8.76
N SER A 45 9.96 -34.54 -9.19
CA SER A 45 11.04 -33.71 -8.65
C SER A 45 10.53 -32.39 -8.08
N GLY A 46 9.39 -31.88 -8.53
CA GLY A 46 8.80 -30.67 -7.98
C GLY A 46 7.50 -30.23 -8.61
N ILE A 47 7.05 -29.05 -8.21
CA ILE A 47 5.86 -28.36 -8.73
C ILE A 47 6.26 -26.93 -9.09
N LYS A 48 5.78 -26.44 -10.23
CA LYS A 48 5.72 -25.02 -10.56
C LYS A 48 4.30 -24.52 -10.32
N ILE A 49 4.13 -23.50 -9.49
CA ILE A 49 2.86 -22.81 -9.27
C ILE A 49 2.84 -21.61 -10.21
N ASN A 50 1.83 -21.55 -11.08
CA ASN A 50 1.67 -20.50 -12.09
C ASN A 50 0.92 -19.31 -11.49
N ASN A 51 1.08 -18.13 -12.09
CA ASN A 51 0.36 -16.90 -11.72
C ASN A 51 0.37 -16.64 -10.21
N PHE A 52 1.53 -16.84 -9.57
CA PHE A 52 1.64 -16.90 -8.12
C PHE A 52 1.26 -15.57 -7.45
N LEU A 53 1.66 -14.45 -8.06
CA LEU A 53 1.33 -13.12 -7.59
C LEU A 53 0.18 -12.50 -8.37
N SER A 54 -0.63 -11.69 -7.69
CA SER A 54 -1.59 -10.81 -8.35
C SER A 54 -0.87 -9.73 -9.18
N GLU A 55 -1.56 -9.15 -10.15
CA GLU A 55 -1.07 -8.01 -10.94
C GLU A 55 -0.59 -6.86 -10.04
N ARG A 56 -1.28 -6.62 -8.92
CA ARG A 56 -0.91 -5.56 -7.98
C ARG A 56 0.40 -5.83 -7.24
N GLU A 57 0.70 -7.09 -6.98
CA GLU A 57 1.96 -7.53 -6.34
C GLU A 57 3.10 -7.49 -7.37
N LEU A 58 2.84 -7.89 -8.62
CA LEU A 58 3.79 -7.74 -9.72
C LEU A 58 4.17 -6.26 -9.96
N ASP A 59 3.19 -5.36 -9.95
CA ASP A 59 3.43 -3.92 -10.02
C ASP A 59 4.28 -3.43 -8.83
N GLY A 60 4.11 -4.03 -7.66
CA GLY A 60 4.95 -3.77 -6.48
C GLY A 60 6.41 -4.16 -6.73
N ILE A 61 6.64 -5.37 -7.23
CA ILE A 61 8.00 -5.86 -7.55
C ILE A 61 8.66 -5.01 -8.63
N LYS A 62 7.95 -4.71 -9.72
CA LYS A 62 8.47 -3.84 -10.79
C LYS A 62 8.89 -2.47 -10.25
N CYS A 63 8.07 -1.88 -9.37
CA CYS A 63 8.39 -0.62 -8.72
C CYS A 63 9.66 -0.72 -7.84
N GLU A 64 9.85 -1.81 -7.10
CA GLU A 64 11.07 -2.05 -6.32
C GLU A 64 12.30 -2.22 -7.22
N GLU A 65 12.17 -2.87 -8.39
CA GLU A 65 13.25 -2.97 -9.38
C GLU A 65 13.61 -1.61 -9.99
N GLU A 66 12.61 -0.80 -10.38
CA GLU A 66 12.84 0.58 -10.84
C GLU A 66 13.56 1.42 -9.78
N PHE A 67 13.22 1.20 -8.51
CA PHE A 67 13.91 1.87 -7.40
C PHE A 67 15.36 1.40 -7.26
N LYS A 68 15.66 0.10 -7.42
CA LYS A 68 17.04 -0.41 -7.47
C LYS A 68 17.83 0.24 -8.61
N THR A 69 17.26 0.28 -9.82
CA THR A 69 17.90 0.92 -10.97
C THR A 69 18.21 2.40 -10.70
N LEU A 70 17.29 3.12 -10.05
CA LEU A 70 17.51 4.51 -9.63
C LEU A 70 18.68 4.63 -8.64
N LEU A 71 18.78 3.74 -7.65
CA LEU A 71 19.86 3.74 -6.66
C LEU A 71 21.22 3.43 -7.30
N GLU A 72 21.29 2.39 -8.14
CA GLU A 72 22.50 2.00 -8.88
C GLU A 72 22.99 3.14 -9.78
N LYS A 73 22.08 3.77 -10.54
CA LYS A 73 22.41 4.92 -11.40
C LYS A 73 23.00 6.09 -10.63
N ASN A 74 22.61 6.26 -9.37
CA ASN A 74 23.12 7.31 -8.47
C ASN A 74 24.30 6.85 -7.60
N ASN A 75 24.81 5.63 -7.79
CA ASN A 75 25.86 5.03 -6.96
C ASN A 75 25.52 5.06 -5.46
N VAL A 76 24.25 4.87 -5.11
CA VAL A 76 23.79 4.81 -3.71
C VAL A 76 23.90 3.38 -3.21
N PRO A 77 24.76 3.08 -2.21
CA PRO A 77 24.85 1.73 -1.64
C PRO A 77 23.54 1.35 -0.94
N PHE A 78 23.03 0.15 -1.23
CA PHE A 78 21.81 -0.36 -0.62
C PHE A 78 21.87 -1.85 -0.29
N LEU A 79 21.06 -2.26 0.68
CA LEU A 79 20.67 -3.65 0.92
C LEU A 79 19.17 -3.77 0.66
N TYR A 80 18.81 -4.66 -0.27
CA TYR A 80 17.43 -5.03 -0.50
C TYR A 80 16.99 -6.08 0.52
N ILE A 81 15.96 -5.77 1.31
CA ILE A 81 15.47 -6.67 2.36
C ILE A 81 14.49 -7.72 1.80
N GLY A 82 13.71 -7.33 0.78
CA GLY A 82 12.85 -8.18 -0.07
C GLY A 82 11.75 -9.00 0.61
N GLN A 83 10.64 -9.28 -0.09
CA GLN A 83 9.47 -10.00 0.44
C GLN A 83 9.56 -11.54 0.41
N GLY A 84 10.74 -12.11 0.17
CA GLY A 84 10.91 -13.57 0.06
C GLY A 84 10.57 -14.35 1.34
N PRO A 85 10.24 -15.65 1.23
CA PRO A 85 9.93 -16.53 2.36
C PRO A 85 11.10 -16.71 3.34
N TYR A 86 12.31 -16.33 2.94
CA TYR A 86 13.54 -16.33 3.73
C TYR A 86 13.98 -14.93 4.16
N GLY A 87 13.07 -13.95 4.18
CA GLY A 87 13.37 -12.60 4.61
C GLY A 87 13.93 -12.54 6.04
N ILE A 88 14.53 -11.40 6.39
CA ILE A 88 15.17 -11.16 7.70
C ILE A 88 14.23 -11.61 8.84
N GLU A 89 14.72 -12.52 9.69
CA GLU A 89 14.02 -12.94 10.91
C GLU A 89 13.76 -11.73 11.82
N ARG A 90 12.55 -11.65 12.37
CA ARG A 90 12.12 -10.52 13.20
C ARG A 90 11.95 -11.01 14.62
N SER A 91 12.39 -10.18 15.57
CA SER A 91 12.09 -10.42 16.99
C SER A 91 10.58 -10.33 17.24
N GLY A 92 10.09 -11.05 18.25
CA GLY A 92 8.69 -10.97 18.67
C GLY A 92 8.25 -9.53 18.99
N VAL A 93 9.14 -8.73 19.59
CA VAL A 93 8.89 -7.31 19.88
C VAL A 93 8.59 -6.50 18.62
N LEU A 94 9.36 -6.70 17.54
CA LEU A 94 9.09 -6.02 16.27
C LEU A 94 7.78 -6.50 15.65
N ILE A 95 7.52 -7.81 15.68
CA ILE A 95 6.29 -8.40 15.14
C ILE A 95 5.04 -7.78 15.79
N GLU A 96 5.03 -7.71 17.12
CA GLU A 96 3.89 -7.19 17.90
C GLU A 96 3.69 -5.69 17.70
N GLN A 97 4.77 -4.89 17.77
CA GLN A 97 4.65 -3.43 17.82
C GLN A 97 4.61 -2.75 16.44
N THR A 98 5.16 -3.38 15.40
CA THR A 98 5.10 -2.86 14.02
C THR A 98 4.04 -3.54 13.19
N LYS A 99 3.21 -4.44 13.76
CA LYS A 99 2.28 -5.30 13.01
C LYS A 99 2.99 -6.04 11.88
N SER A 100 4.20 -6.54 12.17
CA SER A 100 5.05 -7.19 11.17
C SER A 100 5.45 -6.29 9.98
N LYS A 101 5.41 -4.96 10.12
CA LYS A 101 5.87 -4.07 9.06
C LYS A 101 7.39 -4.06 9.01
N ARG A 102 7.92 -4.05 7.78
CA ARG A 102 9.34 -4.02 7.45
C ARG A 102 9.52 -3.06 6.28
N ALA A 103 10.68 -2.42 6.22
CA ALA A 103 11.10 -1.64 5.06
C ALA A 103 11.60 -2.57 3.95
N ASP A 104 11.61 -2.07 2.72
CA ASP A 104 12.03 -2.85 1.55
C ASP A 104 13.53 -2.71 1.30
N PHE A 105 14.12 -1.57 1.69
CA PHE A 105 15.54 -1.26 1.52
C PHE A 105 16.16 -0.66 2.77
N ILE A 106 17.46 -0.93 2.94
CA ILE A 106 18.36 -0.16 3.80
C ILE A 106 19.32 0.59 2.87
N LEU A 107 19.37 1.90 2.96
CA LEU A 107 20.32 2.74 2.21
C LEU A 107 21.37 3.28 3.18
N ASN A 108 22.59 3.48 2.70
CA ASN A 108 23.61 4.23 3.42
C ASN A 108 24.04 5.43 2.59
N LEU A 109 23.78 6.64 3.11
CA LEU A 109 24.15 7.89 2.45
C LEU A 109 25.28 8.58 3.23
N PRO A 110 26.34 9.07 2.57
CA PRO A 110 27.49 9.68 3.25
C PRO A 110 27.13 10.79 4.24
N ASP A 111 26.18 11.66 3.85
CA ASP A 111 25.84 12.87 4.63
C ASP A 111 24.62 12.70 5.55
N LEU A 112 23.91 11.58 5.44
CA LEU A 112 22.67 11.31 6.19
C LEU A 112 22.75 10.08 7.09
N GLY A 113 23.74 9.22 6.85
CA GLY A 113 23.86 7.91 7.49
C GLY A 113 22.86 6.89 6.92
N THR A 114 22.55 5.89 7.74
CA THR A 114 21.73 4.76 7.34
C THR A 114 20.24 5.07 7.49
N LEU A 115 19.45 4.74 6.47
CA LEU A 115 18.01 4.98 6.44
C LEU A 115 17.27 3.79 5.85
N LEU A 116 16.02 3.64 6.25
CA LEU A 116 15.11 2.61 5.76
C LEU A 116 14.15 3.21 4.73
N ILE A 117 13.96 2.54 3.60
CA ILE A 117 12.98 2.92 2.58
C ILE A 117 11.93 1.83 2.43
N ASP A 118 10.67 2.21 2.53
CA ASP A 118 9.53 1.40 2.13
C ASP A 118 9.01 1.94 0.77
N VAL A 119 9.00 1.09 -0.24
CA VAL A 119 8.65 1.45 -1.63
C VAL A 119 7.18 1.18 -1.87
N LYS A 120 6.50 2.12 -2.55
CA LYS A 120 5.05 2.12 -2.71
C LYS A 120 4.61 2.38 -4.13
N CYS A 121 4.18 1.31 -4.80
CA CYS A 121 3.43 1.40 -6.04
C CYS A 121 1.94 1.66 -5.78
N LYS A 122 1.49 2.89 -5.97
CA LYS A 122 0.11 3.32 -5.66
C LYS A 122 -0.52 4.05 -6.83
N THR A 123 -1.76 3.70 -7.16
CA THR A 123 -2.63 4.59 -7.94
C THR A 123 -2.98 5.80 -7.09
N ARG A 124 -3.00 6.99 -7.69
CA ARG A 124 -3.37 8.22 -6.96
C ARG A 124 -4.90 8.37 -6.92
N PHE A 125 -5.43 8.86 -5.80
CA PHE A 125 -6.88 9.06 -5.59
C PHE A 125 -7.19 10.53 -5.30
N GLY A 126 -8.30 11.02 -5.84
CA GLY A 126 -8.73 12.40 -5.65
C GLY A 126 -9.61 12.59 -4.42
N PHE A 127 -10.03 13.85 -4.22
CA PHE A 127 -11.27 14.17 -3.53
C PHE A 127 -12.30 14.51 -4.62
N LYS A 128 -13.55 14.02 -4.53
CA LYS A 128 -14.62 14.09 -5.58
C LYS A 128 -14.86 15.46 -6.24
N SER A 129 -14.32 16.55 -5.69
CA SER A 129 -14.48 17.92 -6.19
C SER A 129 -13.18 18.56 -6.70
N ASN A 130 -12.15 17.77 -7.00
CA ASN A 130 -10.85 18.30 -7.40
C ASN A 130 -10.20 17.39 -8.45
N ASP A 131 -9.71 17.96 -9.55
CA ASP A 131 -8.94 17.22 -10.57
C ASP A 131 -7.59 16.71 -10.03
N LYS A 132 -7.18 17.20 -8.86
CA LYS A 132 -5.96 16.77 -8.18
C LYS A 132 -6.15 15.39 -7.55
N LYS A 133 -5.41 14.40 -8.04
CA LYS A 133 -5.20 13.08 -7.41
C LYS A 133 -3.99 13.12 -6.49
N TYR A 134 -3.98 12.34 -5.41
CA TYR A 134 -2.91 12.30 -4.40
C TYR A 134 -2.41 10.88 -4.17
N PHE A 135 -1.14 10.72 -3.83
CA PHE A 135 -0.69 9.49 -3.19
C PHE A 135 -1.40 9.31 -1.84
N TYR A 136 -1.50 8.07 -1.39
CA TYR A 136 -2.16 7.79 -0.12
C TYR A 136 -1.47 6.68 0.67
N LEU A 137 -1.67 6.73 1.98
CA LEU A 137 -1.22 5.71 2.91
C LEU A 137 -2.36 5.40 3.91
N PHE A 138 -2.52 4.12 4.26
CA PHE A 138 -3.45 3.77 5.33
C PHE A 138 -2.90 4.29 6.67
N VAL A 139 -3.78 4.79 7.56
CA VAL A 139 -3.36 5.27 8.88
C VAL A 139 -2.65 4.15 9.66
N SER A 140 -3.14 2.92 9.57
CA SER A 140 -2.50 1.75 10.18
C SER A 140 -1.10 1.46 9.64
N GLU A 141 -0.85 1.73 8.36
CA GLU A 141 0.46 1.57 7.74
C GLU A 141 1.41 2.71 8.14
N LEU A 142 0.91 3.95 8.21
CA LEU A 142 1.66 5.09 8.76
C LEU A 142 2.14 4.81 10.18
N GLU A 143 1.24 4.38 11.06
CA GLU A 143 1.56 4.07 12.46
C GLU A 143 2.59 2.94 12.56
N ALA A 144 2.43 1.88 11.77
CA ALA A 144 3.36 0.76 11.74
C ALA A 144 4.78 1.18 11.32
N LEU A 145 4.90 1.99 10.26
CA LEU A 145 6.19 2.52 9.79
C LEU A 145 6.81 3.52 10.78
N TYR A 146 5.99 4.35 11.42
CA TYR A 146 6.47 5.28 12.45
C TYR A 146 6.93 4.55 13.72
N ASN A 147 6.25 3.47 14.11
CA ASN A 147 6.69 2.60 15.20
C ASN A 147 8.00 1.89 14.85
N LEU A 148 8.13 1.39 13.62
CA LEU A 148 9.39 0.82 13.12
C LEU A 148 10.55 1.80 13.28
N GLN A 149 10.36 3.06 12.87
CA GLN A 149 11.37 4.12 13.06
C GLN A 149 11.74 4.30 14.53
N LYS A 150 10.75 4.35 15.44
CA LYS A 150 10.99 4.54 16.88
C LYS A 150 11.75 3.38 17.53
N LEU A 151 11.51 2.15 17.06
CA LEU A 151 12.09 0.95 17.68
C LEU A 151 13.48 0.63 17.17
N ILE A 152 13.70 0.79 15.87
CA ILE A 152 15.00 0.53 15.24
C ILE A 152 15.93 1.75 15.35
N LEU A 153 15.39 2.92 15.71
CA LEU A 153 16.13 4.18 15.81
C LEU A 153 16.82 4.59 14.50
N MET A 154 16.23 4.19 13.37
CA MET A 154 16.67 4.55 12.03
C MET A 154 15.58 5.34 11.31
N PRO A 155 15.91 6.44 10.61
CA PRO A 155 14.94 7.18 9.82
C PRO A 155 14.24 6.27 8.81
N VAL A 156 12.91 6.32 8.78
CA VAL A 156 12.10 5.59 7.80
C VAL A 156 11.51 6.59 6.81
N TRP A 157 11.68 6.28 5.54
CA TRP A 157 11.20 7.06 4.41
C TRP A 157 10.31 6.20 3.54
N VAL A 158 9.36 6.84 2.86
CA VAL A 158 8.49 6.17 1.89
C VAL A 158 8.79 6.73 0.49
N ALA A 159 9.03 5.83 -0.46
CA ALA A 159 9.23 6.16 -1.86
C ALA A 159 7.99 5.76 -2.67
N PHE A 160 7.22 6.74 -3.13
CA PHE A 160 6.02 6.53 -3.92
C PHE A 160 6.31 6.57 -5.41
N TYR A 161 5.72 5.61 -6.13
CA TYR A 161 5.68 5.55 -7.57
C TYR A 161 4.22 5.43 -8.02
N ASP A 162 3.84 6.17 -9.04
CA ASP A 162 2.49 6.06 -9.58
C ASP A 162 2.36 4.79 -10.42
N ARG A 163 1.40 3.95 -10.04
CA ARG A 163 1.11 2.70 -10.72
C ARG A 163 0.77 2.89 -12.19
N GLU A 164 0.11 3.99 -12.54
CA GLU A 164 -0.22 4.27 -13.94
C GLU A 164 1.04 4.36 -14.82
N TRP A 165 2.22 4.66 -14.26
CA TRP A 165 3.46 4.78 -15.03
C TRP A 165 4.14 3.45 -15.31
N ILE A 166 3.91 2.43 -14.49
CA ILE A 166 4.43 1.07 -14.73
C ILE A 166 3.92 0.54 -16.07
N HIS A 167 2.64 0.79 -16.36
CA HIS A 167 1.97 0.26 -17.55
C HIS A 167 2.20 1.12 -18.80
N ASN A 168 2.47 2.41 -18.62
CA ASN A 168 2.57 3.38 -19.72
C ASN A 168 4.01 3.69 -20.17
N GLY A 169 5.04 3.11 -19.53
CA GLY A 169 6.45 3.26 -19.93
C GLY A 169 6.96 4.70 -19.89
N LYS A 170 6.34 5.58 -19.09
CA LYS A 170 6.77 6.98 -18.95
C LYS A 170 7.80 7.08 -17.84
N ASN A 171 8.94 7.70 -18.13
CA ASN A 171 9.88 8.15 -17.11
C ASN A 171 9.21 9.25 -16.27
N ASN A 172 8.69 8.87 -15.11
CA ASN A 172 8.29 9.84 -14.10
C ASN A 172 8.99 9.48 -12.79
N PRO A 173 9.38 10.49 -12.00
CA PRO A 173 10.22 10.26 -10.85
C PRO A 173 9.43 9.70 -9.66
N PHE A 174 10.17 9.01 -8.80
CA PHE A 174 9.73 8.69 -7.45
C PHE A 174 9.49 9.98 -6.63
N TYR A 175 8.54 9.88 -5.70
CA TYR A 175 8.25 10.90 -4.70
C TYR A 175 8.60 10.38 -3.31
N PHE A 176 9.32 11.17 -2.53
CA PHE A 176 9.88 10.76 -1.25
C PHE A 176 9.31 11.57 -0.10
N LEU A 177 9.06 10.91 1.03
CA LEU A 177 8.59 11.55 2.25
C LEU A 177 9.12 10.82 3.48
N PRO A 178 9.75 11.53 4.45
CA PRO A 178 10.04 10.94 5.75
C PRO A 178 8.75 10.58 6.48
N ILE A 179 8.68 9.39 7.08
CA ILE A 179 7.47 8.96 7.80
C ILE A 179 7.16 9.87 8.99
N SER A 180 8.20 10.45 9.60
CA SER A 180 8.08 11.41 10.70
C SER A 180 7.35 12.69 10.30
N VAL A 181 7.56 13.18 9.08
CA VAL A 181 6.87 14.37 8.54
C VAL A 181 5.40 14.04 8.28
N LEU A 182 5.11 12.89 7.67
CA LEU A 182 3.73 12.45 7.44
C LEU A 182 2.98 12.21 8.77
N TYR A 183 3.65 11.62 9.76
CA TYR A 183 3.06 11.39 11.08
C TYR A 183 2.76 12.71 11.80
N LYS A 184 3.69 13.69 11.73
CA LYS A 184 3.49 15.03 12.28
C LYS A 184 2.32 15.74 11.58
N PHE A 185 2.22 15.63 10.26
CA PHE A 185 1.08 16.15 9.48
C PHE A 185 -0.24 15.56 9.98
N TRP A 186 -0.30 14.23 10.05
CA TRP A 186 -1.47 13.51 10.53
C TRP A 186 -1.88 13.91 11.95
N LYS A 187 -0.92 13.99 12.88
CA LYS A 187 -1.20 14.40 14.26
C LYS A 187 -1.66 15.84 14.37
N LYS A 188 -1.02 16.78 13.67
CA LYS A 188 -1.43 18.19 13.69
C LYS A 188 -2.76 18.44 12.99
N MET A 189 -3.16 17.58 12.06
CA MET A 189 -4.49 17.67 11.46
C MET A 189 -5.59 17.52 12.50
N TYR A 190 -5.38 16.76 13.58
CA TYR A 190 -6.36 16.56 14.66
C TYR A 190 -6.87 17.89 15.22
N ASP A 191 -5.97 18.85 15.43
CA ASP A 191 -6.28 20.17 15.99
C ASP A 191 -7.20 21.02 15.08
N CYS A 192 -7.41 20.58 13.83
CA CYS A 192 -8.30 21.23 12.85
C CYS A 192 -9.70 20.61 12.78
N PHE A 193 -10.02 19.61 13.61
CA PHE A 193 -11.35 18.98 13.67
C PHE A 193 -12.13 19.45 14.89
N ASP A 194 -13.43 19.69 14.71
CA ASP A 194 -14.32 20.11 15.80
C ASP A 194 -14.58 19.00 16.83
N ASN A 195 -14.43 17.73 16.44
CA ASN A 195 -14.55 16.60 17.34
C ASN A 195 -13.67 15.42 16.91
N GLU A 196 -13.28 14.63 17.91
CA GLU A 196 -12.43 13.44 17.74
C GLU A 196 -13.07 12.37 16.84
N THR A 197 -14.41 12.24 16.87
CA THR A 197 -15.10 11.23 16.05
C THR A 197 -14.87 11.46 14.57
N GLN A 198 -14.90 12.70 14.08
CA GLN A 198 -14.65 13.00 12.66
C GLN A 198 -13.22 12.69 12.24
N PHE A 199 -12.24 12.94 13.12
CA PHE A 199 -10.85 12.61 12.86
C PHE A 199 -10.64 11.09 12.81
N ASN A 200 -11.21 10.35 13.76
CA ASN A 200 -11.11 8.89 13.84
C ASN A 200 -11.81 8.16 12.69
N GLU A 201 -12.66 8.84 11.92
CA GLU A 201 -13.25 8.31 10.68
C GLU A 201 -12.27 8.28 9.49
N ILE A 202 -11.09 8.91 9.60
CA ILE A 202 -10.07 8.89 8.55
C ILE A 202 -9.25 7.59 8.66
N SER A 203 -9.44 6.69 7.69
CA SER A 203 -8.64 5.46 7.58
C SER A 203 -7.50 5.56 6.57
N VAL A 204 -7.53 6.59 5.72
CA VAL A 204 -6.58 6.80 4.63
C VAL A 204 -6.14 8.27 4.61
N ILE A 205 -4.84 8.49 4.59
CA ILE A 205 -4.25 9.81 4.46
C ILE A 205 -3.89 10.01 3.00
N ARG A 206 -4.57 10.96 2.35
CA ARG A 206 -4.18 11.51 1.05
C ARG A 206 -3.06 12.53 1.30
N ILE A 207 -1.89 12.29 0.71
CA ILE A 207 -0.64 13.00 1.02
C ILE A 207 -0.55 14.28 0.17
N PRO A 208 -0.44 15.47 0.79
CA PRO A 208 -0.22 16.71 0.05
C PRO A 208 1.08 16.69 -0.75
N TYR A 209 1.05 17.21 -1.98
CA TYR A 209 2.25 17.29 -2.83
C TYR A 209 3.32 18.20 -2.24
N GLU A 210 2.89 19.19 -1.46
CA GLU A 210 3.73 20.14 -0.74
C GLU A 210 4.64 19.45 0.30
N LEU A 211 4.29 18.23 0.74
CA LEU A 211 5.13 17.43 1.63
C LEU A 211 6.09 16.50 0.88
N LEU A 212 5.83 16.22 -0.40
CA LEU A 212 6.61 15.26 -1.19
C LEU A 212 7.87 15.92 -1.76
N ASN A 213 8.99 15.22 -1.68
CA ASN A 213 10.20 15.55 -2.42
C ASN A 213 10.21 14.75 -3.73
N LYS A 214 10.25 15.43 -4.87
CA LYS A 214 10.33 14.79 -6.19
C LYS A 214 11.79 14.54 -6.55
N VAL A 215 12.10 13.41 -7.19
CA VAL A 215 13.40 13.27 -7.88
C VAL A 215 13.46 14.24 -9.05
N GLU A 216 14.53 15.03 -9.10
CA GLU A 216 14.80 16.01 -10.14
C GLU A 216 16.08 15.60 -10.86
N ASP A 217 16.07 15.59 -12.20
CA ASP A 217 17.21 15.21 -13.05
C ASP A 217 17.89 13.90 -12.65
N ASP A 218 17.08 12.88 -12.35
CA ASP A 218 17.49 11.55 -11.87
C ASP A 218 18.26 11.55 -10.53
N LYS A 219 18.32 12.67 -9.81
CA LYS A 219 19.01 12.78 -8.51
C LYS A 219 18.02 12.71 -7.35
N ILE A 220 18.40 11.95 -6.33
CA ILE A 220 17.61 11.81 -5.10
C ILE A 220 18.02 12.88 -4.10
N PHE A 221 17.07 13.72 -3.69
CA PHE A 221 17.28 14.73 -2.66
C PHE A 221 16.59 14.33 -1.36
N PHE A 222 17.39 14.06 -0.33
CA PHE A 222 16.89 13.77 1.02
C PHE A 222 16.95 15.03 1.88
N LYS A 223 15.80 15.70 2.07
CA LYS A 223 15.68 16.78 3.06
C LYS A 223 15.50 16.21 4.46
N VAL A 224 16.43 16.54 5.35
CA VAL A 224 16.46 16.08 6.74
C VAL A 224 15.88 17.16 7.65
N GLY A 225 15.11 16.75 8.65
CA GLY A 225 14.56 17.64 9.66
C GLY A 225 13.04 17.73 9.61
N TYR A 226 12.46 18.33 10.65
CA TYR A 226 11.03 18.56 10.71
C TYR A 226 10.68 19.79 9.88
N SER A 227 10.03 19.59 8.74
CA SER A 227 9.36 20.69 8.05
C SER A 227 8.34 21.31 9.01
N ASN A 228 8.35 22.64 9.10
CA ASN A 228 7.18 23.35 9.61
C ASN A 228 6.06 23.11 8.61
N ILE A 229 4.99 22.52 9.11
CA ILE A 229 3.82 22.21 8.32
C ILE A 229 2.92 23.43 8.42
N ASP A 230 2.62 24.02 7.28
CA ASP A 230 1.74 25.17 7.15
C ASP A 230 0.36 24.86 7.75
N GLU A 231 -0.14 25.76 8.61
CA GLU A 231 -1.47 25.65 9.20
C GLU A 231 -2.58 25.72 8.14
N GLU A 232 -2.38 26.49 7.08
CA GLU A 232 -3.35 26.57 5.99
C GLU A 232 -3.49 25.22 5.27
N LEU A 233 -2.37 24.53 5.07
CA LEU A 233 -2.34 23.18 4.50
C LEU A 233 -3.11 22.18 5.37
N LEU A 234 -2.89 22.23 6.69
CA LEU A 234 -3.59 21.38 7.67
C LEU A 234 -5.10 21.61 7.63
N ARG A 235 -5.54 22.88 7.73
CA ARG A 235 -6.96 23.25 7.68
C ARG A 235 -7.60 22.85 6.36
N THR A 236 -6.91 23.06 5.24
CA THR A 236 -7.39 22.68 3.91
C THR A 236 -7.65 21.17 3.82
N PHE A 237 -6.73 20.34 4.30
CA PHE A 237 -6.89 18.90 4.26
C PHE A 237 -7.92 18.39 5.29
N ALA A 238 -8.07 19.05 6.45
CA ALA A 238 -9.15 18.73 7.39
C ALA A 238 -10.53 18.97 6.75
N ILE A 239 -10.76 20.14 6.15
CA ILE A 239 -12.00 20.48 5.44
C ILE A 239 -12.30 19.48 4.31
N LYS A 240 -11.28 19.11 3.52
CA LYS A 240 -11.42 18.12 2.45
C LYS A 240 -11.86 16.75 2.98
N ASN A 241 -11.27 16.27 4.08
CA ASN A 241 -11.63 15.00 4.69
C ASN A 241 -13.05 15.00 5.29
N ILE A 242 -13.44 16.09 5.97
CA ILE A 242 -14.81 16.25 6.48
C ILE A 242 -15.82 16.20 5.33
N GLY A 243 -15.58 16.99 4.28
CA GLY A 243 -16.43 17.04 3.09
C GLY A 243 -16.51 15.69 2.37
N PHE A 244 -15.38 14.97 2.30
CA PHE A 244 -15.30 13.63 1.73
C PHE A 244 -16.14 12.61 2.53
N ASN A 245 -15.95 12.54 3.85
CA ASN A 245 -16.66 11.59 4.70
C ASN A 245 -18.18 11.82 4.66
N ARG A 246 -18.62 13.08 4.64
CA ARG A 246 -20.04 13.42 4.45
C ARG A 246 -20.57 12.87 3.12
N LYS A 247 -19.89 13.20 2.00
CA LYS A 247 -20.28 12.74 0.66
C LYS A 247 -20.31 11.22 0.54
N LEU A 248 -19.34 10.52 1.15
CA LEU A 248 -19.29 9.05 1.16
C LEU A 248 -20.52 8.47 1.87
N LYS A 249 -20.84 8.96 3.07
CA LYS A 249 -22.02 8.53 3.84
C LYS A 249 -23.32 8.83 3.10
N ASP A 250 -23.43 9.99 2.46
CA ASP A 250 -24.60 10.35 1.66
C ASP A 250 -24.76 9.41 0.46
N ARG A 251 -23.66 9.08 -0.23
CA ARG A 251 -23.68 8.12 -1.33
C ARG A 251 -24.07 6.71 -0.86
N ILE A 252 -23.55 6.25 0.28
CA ILE A 252 -23.97 4.97 0.88
C ILE A 252 -25.48 4.95 1.12
N LYS A 253 -26.04 5.97 1.77
CA LYS A 253 -27.49 6.07 2.03
C LYS A 253 -28.29 6.08 0.73
N GLN A 254 -27.86 6.86 -0.25
CA GLN A 254 -28.50 6.93 -1.56
C GLN A 254 -28.51 5.57 -2.25
N THR A 255 -27.38 4.86 -2.28
CA THR A 255 -27.29 3.53 -2.89
C THR A 255 -28.21 2.52 -2.21
N ILE A 256 -28.35 2.58 -0.88
CA ILE A 256 -29.30 1.72 -0.14
C ILE A 256 -30.76 2.04 -0.50
N ARG A 257 -31.13 3.31 -0.67
CA ARG A 257 -32.50 3.70 -1.09
C ARG A 257 -32.84 3.25 -2.51
N GLU A 258 -31.88 3.40 -3.41
CA GLU A 258 -32.09 3.17 -4.84
C GLU A 258 -31.91 1.70 -5.23
N ASN A 259 -31.23 0.90 -4.41
CA ASN A 259 -30.85 -0.47 -4.76
C ASN A 259 -31.10 -1.45 -3.62
N ASP A 260 -31.63 -2.62 -3.97
CA ASP A 260 -31.66 -3.79 -3.13
C ASP A 260 -30.24 -4.35 -2.91
N CYS A 261 -29.56 -3.91 -1.86
CA CYS A 261 -28.17 -4.27 -1.63
C CYS A 261 -27.93 -4.98 -0.28
N TYR A 262 -27.08 -6.01 -0.32
CA TYR A 262 -26.52 -6.65 0.86
C TYR A 262 -25.23 -5.94 1.27
N LYS A 263 -24.88 -5.99 2.56
CA LYS A 263 -23.61 -5.45 3.09
C LYS A 263 -22.39 -5.94 2.29
N SER A 264 -22.38 -7.21 1.87
CA SER A 264 -21.27 -7.81 1.10
C SER A 264 -21.05 -7.17 -0.27
N ASN A 265 -22.10 -6.61 -0.88
CA ASN A 265 -22.08 -6.13 -2.26
C ASN A 265 -22.08 -4.60 -2.35
N LEU A 266 -22.44 -3.90 -1.27
CA LEU A 266 -22.55 -2.44 -1.25
C LEU A 266 -21.24 -1.74 -1.67
N THR A 267 -20.10 -2.19 -1.16
CA THR A 267 -18.78 -1.65 -1.55
C THR A 267 -18.54 -1.80 -3.05
N HIS A 268 -18.89 -2.95 -3.64
CA HIS A 268 -18.72 -3.17 -5.07
C HIS A 268 -19.62 -2.24 -5.90
N LEU A 269 -20.89 -2.07 -5.49
CA LEU A 269 -21.81 -1.14 -6.15
C LEU A 269 -21.29 0.30 -6.12
N LEU A 270 -20.80 0.73 -4.96
CA LEU A 270 -20.25 2.08 -4.81
C LEU A 270 -19.00 2.31 -5.65
N LEU A 271 -18.10 1.32 -5.72
CA LEU A 271 -16.85 1.43 -6.48
C LEU A 271 -17.05 1.34 -7.99
N LYS A 272 -18.09 0.65 -8.46
CA LYS A 272 -18.41 0.56 -9.89
C LYS A 272 -18.78 1.93 -10.47
N ASP A 273 -19.46 2.76 -9.67
CA ASP A 273 -19.97 4.06 -10.09
C ASP A 273 -19.12 5.24 -9.62
N SER A 274 -18.03 4.99 -8.89
CA SER A 274 -17.14 6.04 -8.38
C SER A 274 -15.81 6.02 -9.12
N GLU A 275 -15.63 6.96 -10.04
CA GLU A 275 -14.32 7.32 -10.59
C GLU A 275 -13.35 7.57 -9.42
N ASP A 276 -12.27 6.81 -9.26
CA ASP A 276 -11.06 7.04 -8.44
C ASP A 276 -11.14 7.89 -7.13
N PHE A 277 -12.25 7.88 -6.40
CA PHE A 277 -12.43 8.73 -5.20
C PHE A 277 -12.52 7.93 -3.90
N PHE A 278 -13.09 6.72 -3.94
CA PHE A 278 -13.29 5.90 -2.74
C PHE A 278 -12.36 4.70 -2.71
N ILE A 279 -11.84 4.40 -1.52
CA ILE A 279 -11.11 3.17 -1.24
C ILE A 279 -12.01 2.23 -0.44
N ARG A 280 -11.95 0.92 -0.75
CA ARG A 280 -12.78 -0.12 -0.10
C ARG A 280 -12.78 -0.03 1.43
N SER A 281 -11.64 0.24 2.06
CA SER A 281 -11.53 0.37 3.52
C SER A 281 -12.31 1.56 4.07
N GLU A 282 -12.31 2.70 3.36
CA GLU A 282 -13.05 3.91 3.75
C GLU A 282 -14.56 3.63 3.68
N VAL A 283 -15.00 2.98 2.61
CA VAL A 283 -16.41 2.56 2.44
C VAL A 283 -16.83 1.61 3.57
N ASN A 284 -16.03 0.59 3.85
CA ASN A 284 -16.33 -0.37 4.90
C ASN A 284 -16.42 0.30 6.28
N LEU A 285 -15.45 1.15 6.62
CA LEU A 285 -15.46 1.90 7.89
C LEU A 285 -16.69 2.81 7.99
N ALA A 286 -17.05 3.51 6.91
CA ALA A 286 -18.24 4.35 6.89
C ALA A 286 -19.53 3.54 7.09
N ILE A 287 -19.66 2.36 6.46
CA ILE A 287 -20.80 1.46 6.66
C ILE A 287 -20.88 1.00 8.12
N GLU A 288 -19.77 0.57 8.71
CA GLU A 288 -19.70 0.14 10.11
C GLU A 288 -20.12 1.25 11.06
N ASN A 289 -19.65 2.48 10.82
CA ASN A 289 -20.03 3.65 11.62
C ASN A 289 -21.51 4.01 11.48
N LEU A 290 -22.10 3.87 10.29
CA LEU A 290 -23.54 4.12 10.07
C LEU A 290 -24.41 3.05 10.73
N ILE A 291 -23.99 1.78 10.74
CA ILE A 291 -24.64 0.70 11.49
C ILE A 291 -24.56 0.96 12.99
N ALA A 292 -23.36 1.28 13.50
CA ALA A 292 -23.15 1.53 14.93
C ALA A 292 -23.97 2.73 15.45
N LYS A 293 -24.26 3.70 14.58
CA LYS A 293 -25.11 4.87 14.88
C LYS A 293 -26.61 4.61 14.66
N ASN A 294 -27.02 3.36 14.39
CA ASN A 294 -28.39 2.98 14.07
C ASN A 294 -29.01 3.81 12.92
N ILE A 295 -28.19 4.18 11.92
CA ILE A 295 -28.67 4.85 10.70
C ILE A 295 -29.01 3.82 9.63
N ILE A 296 -28.23 2.73 9.58
CA ILE A 296 -28.49 1.57 8.71
C ILE A 296 -28.92 0.41 9.59
N ASP A 297 -30.06 -0.20 9.29
CA ASP A 297 -30.44 -1.48 9.87
C ASP A 297 -29.68 -2.60 9.14
N TYR A 298 -29.03 -3.45 9.93
CA TYR A 298 -28.26 -4.57 9.42
C TYR A 298 -28.62 -5.84 10.17
N GLN A 299 -29.08 -6.83 9.40
CA GLN A 299 -29.26 -8.20 9.87
C GLN A 299 -28.51 -9.16 8.93
N PRO A 300 -27.84 -10.20 9.46
CA PRO A 300 -27.14 -11.17 8.63
C PRO A 300 -28.05 -11.75 7.54
N ARG A 301 -27.53 -11.78 6.30
CA ARG A 301 -28.23 -12.29 5.10
C ARG A 301 -29.52 -11.55 4.74
N LYS A 302 -29.76 -10.36 5.30
CA LYS A 302 -30.83 -9.46 4.85
C LYS A 302 -30.27 -8.29 4.07
N LYS A 303 -31.13 -7.68 3.26
CA LYS A 303 -30.86 -6.41 2.58
C LYS A 303 -30.68 -5.31 3.62
N LEU A 304 -29.82 -4.34 3.31
CA LEU A 304 -29.69 -3.14 4.12
C LEU A 304 -30.92 -2.27 3.94
N SER A 305 -31.35 -1.61 5.01
CA SER A 305 -32.38 -0.56 4.98
C SER A 305 -31.92 0.62 5.84
N LEU A 306 -32.51 1.79 5.61
CA LEU A 306 -32.28 2.95 6.46
C LEU A 306 -33.30 2.94 7.59
N VAL A 307 -32.86 3.24 8.81
CA VAL A 307 -33.75 3.29 9.96
C VAL A 307 -34.67 4.51 9.83
N GLY A 308 -35.98 4.29 9.88
CA GLY A 308 -36.98 5.35 9.83
C GLY A 308 -37.45 5.74 8.43
N GLU A 309 -37.06 5.00 7.40
CA GLU A 309 -37.59 5.06 6.03
C GLU A 309 -38.22 3.72 5.65
#